data_AF-A0A1E7IZQ7-F1
#
_entry.id   AF-A0A1E7IZQ7-F1
#
_cell.length_a   1.000
_cell.length_b   1.000
_cell.length_c   1.000
_cell.angle_alpha   90.00
_cell.angle_beta   90.00
_cell.angle_gamma   90.00
#
_symmetry.space_group_name_H-M   'P 1'
#
loop_
_entity.id
_entity.type
_entity.pdbx_description
1 polymer ?
#
loop_
_entity_poly.entity_id
_entity_poly.type
_entity_poly.pdbx_seq_one_letter_code
_entity_poly.pdbx_strand_id
1 'polypeptide(L)'
;MSYWSYRELLSRQDKLRRSIYEALRDELDEYLLQYGLVESYQNFVNKHVPYPFVEKRELKPRARIPDVEYELHNRFLVIFVEDLIPGAFKKYIRFFDENKVTKENLMRSETLRFSKQYYRNIKLFESTHFSEFLKAMLPVDYAILIQRDPSVKARNRYSLSHFHVRIDWPIADAAENLARELRYISKDLYEKGEDYAEEVQKKFFEYFGLPLTAGGRRTAAMVAVEFLKQIPCICTVYAGSSESRAIYRISERGVSKYILMKLSNTDIERISDTHQWQADTLKKNYFVAEQDDEGIVIFQATYHRTSHARPPEDGKLRELNTEYFWMTVTNQSILPKPGIWDKSPLPYSFIYT
;
A
#
# COMPACT_ATOMS: atom_id res chain seq x y z
N MET A 1 -18.90 -9.94 -10.92
CA MET A 1 -19.40 -8.87 -10.02
C MET A 1 -18.25 -8.42 -9.14
N SER A 2 -18.17 -7.12 -8.86
CA SER A 2 -17.16 -6.58 -7.94
C SER A 2 -17.38 -7.11 -6.51
N TYR A 3 -16.33 -7.38 -5.74
CA TYR A 3 -16.46 -7.88 -4.36
C TYR A 3 -17.01 -6.81 -3.39
N TRP A 4 -16.96 -5.53 -3.78
CA TRP A 4 -17.54 -4.42 -3.05
C TRP A 4 -18.73 -3.83 -3.82
N SER A 5 -19.67 -3.23 -3.08
CA SER A 5 -20.78 -2.49 -3.69
C SER A 5 -20.29 -1.16 -4.25
N TYR A 6 -20.62 -0.82 -5.50
CA TYR A 6 -20.33 0.50 -6.07
C TYR A 6 -21.06 1.60 -5.29
N ARG A 7 -20.50 2.82 -5.33
CA ARG A 7 -20.97 3.94 -4.52
C ARG A 7 -22.45 4.24 -4.75
N GLU A 8 -22.93 4.09 -5.98
CA GLU A 8 -24.29 4.37 -6.43
C GLU A 8 -25.32 3.48 -5.72
N LEU A 9 -24.94 2.22 -5.45
CA LEU A 9 -25.75 1.18 -4.81
C LEU A 9 -25.81 1.30 -3.29
N LEU A 10 -25.00 2.18 -2.69
CA LEU A 10 -24.95 2.37 -1.25
C LEU A 10 -26.08 3.25 -0.73
N SER A 11 -26.49 2.98 0.51
CA SER A 11 -27.35 3.88 1.29
C SER A 11 -26.66 5.25 1.47
N ARG A 12 -27.43 6.30 1.78
CA ARG A 12 -26.84 7.64 2.06
C ARG A 12 -25.83 7.60 3.21
N GLN A 13 -26.09 6.77 4.22
CA GLN A 13 -25.20 6.59 5.36
C GLN A 13 -23.87 5.95 4.95
N ASP A 14 -23.92 4.90 4.12
CA ASP A 14 -22.73 4.20 3.62
C ASP A 14 -21.95 5.05 2.61
N LYS A 15 -22.63 5.87 1.78
CA LYS A 15 -22.00 6.86 0.91
C LYS A 15 -21.17 7.87 1.72
N LEU A 16 -21.74 8.37 2.82
CA LEU A 16 -21.03 9.28 3.72
C LEU A 16 -19.83 8.60 4.38
N ARG A 17 -20.00 7.36 4.88
CA ARG A 17 -18.90 6.57 5.44
C ARG A 17 -17.76 6.43 4.44
N ARG A 18 -18.07 6.03 3.21
CA ARG A 18 -17.07 5.85 2.16
C ARG A 18 -16.34 7.15 1.81
N SER A 19 -17.05 8.27 1.74
CA SER A 19 -16.41 9.57 1.53
C SER A 19 -15.43 9.93 2.65
N ILE A 20 -15.80 9.68 3.91
CA ILE A 20 -14.90 9.92 5.04
C ILE A 20 -13.68 9.00 4.95
N TYR A 21 -13.90 7.70 4.67
CA TYR A 21 -12.81 6.76 4.47
C TYR A 21 -11.85 7.20 3.36
N GLU A 22 -12.35 7.61 2.19
CA GLU A 22 -11.53 8.06 1.08
C GLU A 22 -10.71 9.30 1.44
N ALA A 23 -11.32 10.29 2.12
CA ALA A 23 -10.61 11.48 2.58
C ALA A 23 -9.51 11.16 3.61
N LEU A 24 -9.81 10.30 4.60
CA LEU A 24 -8.82 9.87 5.59
C LEU A 24 -7.73 8.98 4.98
N ARG A 25 -8.04 8.28 3.88
CA ARG A 25 -7.07 7.51 3.12
C ARG A 25 -6.06 8.43 2.43
N ASP A 26 -6.53 9.54 1.85
CA ASP A 26 -5.64 10.53 1.23
C ASP A 26 -4.73 11.18 2.30
N GLU A 27 -5.25 11.46 3.51
CA GLU A 27 -4.42 11.91 4.64
C GLU A 27 -3.41 10.85 5.10
N LEU A 28 -3.80 9.57 5.12
CA LEU A 28 -2.92 8.47 5.46
C LEU A 28 -1.81 8.27 4.40
N ASP A 29 -2.11 8.47 3.11
CA ASP A 29 -1.12 8.44 2.03
C ASP A 29 0.01 9.44 2.35
N GLU A 30 -0.32 10.68 2.71
CA GLU A 30 0.66 11.72 3.08
C GLU A 30 1.56 11.30 4.24
N TYR A 31 0.97 10.79 5.34
CA TYR A 31 1.74 10.34 6.51
C TYR A 31 2.69 9.19 6.19
N LEU A 32 2.22 8.22 5.38
CA LEU A 32 3.01 7.05 5.04
C LEU A 32 4.09 7.37 4.01
N LEU A 33 3.85 8.27 3.06
CA LEU A 33 4.87 8.78 2.13
C LEU A 33 5.97 9.54 2.87
N GLN A 34 5.59 10.41 3.81
CA GLN A 34 6.53 11.13 4.66
C GLN A 34 7.39 10.15 5.46
N TYR A 35 6.78 9.22 6.19
CA TYR A 35 7.52 8.27 7.02
C TYR A 35 8.34 7.27 6.19
N GLY A 36 7.76 6.67 5.17
CA GLY A 36 8.36 5.55 4.45
C GLY A 36 9.39 5.95 3.40
N LEU A 37 9.29 7.16 2.82
CA LEU A 37 10.22 7.62 1.78
C LEU A 37 11.07 8.79 2.27
N VAL A 38 10.45 9.90 2.69
CA VAL A 38 11.17 11.14 3.02
C VAL A 38 12.05 10.95 4.25
N GLU A 39 11.50 10.40 5.34
CA GLU A 39 12.28 10.15 6.56
C GLU A 39 13.28 9.01 6.36
N SER A 40 12.96 8.00 5.54
CA SER A 40 13.94 7.00 5.13
C SER A 40 15.14 7.66 4.47
N TYR A 41 14.93 8.53 3.48
CA TYR A 41 16.01 9.29 2.84
C TYR A 41 16.84 10.07 3.86
N GLN A 42 16.18 10.75 4.80
CA GLN A 42 16.88 11.48 5.85
C GLN A 42 17.73 10.57 6.75
N ASN A 43 17.30 9.32 7.02
CA ASN A 43 18.11 8.35 7.77
C ASN A 43 19.44 8.06 7.06
N PHE A 44 19.42 7.87 5.73
CA PHE A 44 20.62 7.65 4.92
C PHE A 44 21.54 8.87 4.93
N VAL A 45 20.98 10.07 4.71
CA VAL A 45 21.72 11.34 4.77
C VAL A 45 22.38 11.53 6.13
N ASN A 46 21.63 11.35 7.23
CA ASN A 46 22.14 11.52 8.59
C ASN A 46 23.28 10.53 8.92
N LYS A 47 23.25 9.34 8.31
CA LYS A 47 24.29 8.32 8.46
C LYS A 47 25.42 8.45 7.43
N HIS A 48 25.36 9.45 6.56
CA HIS A 48 26.34 9.68 5.49
C HIS A 48 26.49 8.47 4.56
N VAL A 49 25.38 7.76 4.32
CA VAL A 49 25.31 6.60 3.41
C VAL A 49 24.51 7.01 2.17
N PRO A 50 24.96 6.66 0.94
CA PRO A 50 24.18 6.94 -0.26
C PRO A 50 22.80 6.28 -0.23
N TYR A 51 21.77 7.02 -0.61
CA TYR A 51 20.43 6.45 -0.73
C TYR A 51 20.36 5.49 -1.93
N PRO A 52 19.88 4.25 -1.74
CA PRO A 52 19.73 3.29 -2.83
C PRO A 52 18.48 3.66 -3.65
N PHE A 53 18.63 4.45 -4.71
CA PHE A 53 17.50 4.75 -5.59
C PHE A 53 17.03 3.52 -6.35
N VAL A 54 15.72 3.40 -6.56
CA VAL A 54 15.12 2.27 -7.28
C VAL A 54 15.44 2.39 -8.77
N GLU A 55 15.95 1.31 -9.36
CA GLU A 55 16.21 1.30 -10.78
C GLU A 55 14.93 1.22 -11.61
N LYS A 56 14.90 1.86 -12.78
CA LYS A 56 13.77 1.82 -13.73
C LYS A 56 13.25 0.41 -14.01
N ARG A 57 14.14 -0.58 -14.13
CA ARG A 57 13.77 -1.97 -14.41
C ARG A 57 12.89 -2.58 -13.32
N GLU A 58 13.04 -2.12 -12.07
CA GLU A 58 12.31 -2.60 -10.89
C GLU A 58 10.86 -2.12 -10.79
N LEU A 59 10.47 -1.21 -11.68
CA LEU A 59 9.12 -0.68 -11.77
C LEU A 59 8.28 -1.41 -12.83
N LYS A 60 8.87 -2.31 -13.61
CA LYS A 60 8.12 -3.12 -14.57
C LYS A 60 7.33 -4.24 -13.84
N PRO A 61 6.14 -4.64 -14.33
CA PRO A 61 5.27 -5.63 -13.66
C PRO A 61 5.91 -6.96 -13.25
N ARG A 62 6.90 -7.46 -13.99
CA ARG A 62 7.64 -8.71 -13.69
C ARG A 62 9.08 -8.47 -13.25
N ALA A 63 9.35 -7.30 -12.71
CA ALA A 63 10.71 -6.99 -12.33
C ALA A 63 11.19 -7.89 -11.21
N ARG A 64 12.45 -8.32 -11.32
CA ARG A 64 13.18 -8.89 -10.19
C ARG A 64 13.64 -7.74 -9.32
N ILE A 65 13.40 -7.86 -8.03
CA ILE A 65 13.87 -6.91 -7.02
C ILE A 65 15.14 -7.50 -6.40
N PRO A 66 16.21 -6.70 -6.20
CA PRO A 66 17.40 -7.18 -5.52
C PRO A 66 17.08 -7.70 -4.12
N ASP A 67 17.63 -8.85 -3.75
CA ASP A 67 17.46 -9.46 -2.43
C ASP A 67 18.43 -8.82 -1.40
N VAL A 68 18.26 -7.51 -1.18
CA VAL A 68 19.10 -6.70 -0.27
C VAL A 68 18.20 -5.90 0.64
N GLU A 69 18.24 -6.16 1.94
CA GLU A 69 17.56 -5.34 2.93
C GLU A 69 18.39 -4.11 3.30
N TYR A 70 17.75 -2.93 3.26
CA TYR A 70 18.38 -1.69 3.67
C TYR A 70 17.86 -1.25 5.05
N GLU A 71 18.68 -1.40 6.07
CA GLU A 71 18.31 -1.14 7.48
C GLU A 71 17.78 0.28 7.73
N LEU A 72 18.34 1.28 7.04
CA LEU A 72 17.96 2.68 7.21
C LEU A 72 16.62 3.04 6.55
N HIS A 73 16.05 2.13 5.76
CA HIS A 73 14.76 2.35 5.12
C HIS A 73 13.63 1.90 6.05
N ASN A 74 12.74 2.83 6.38
CA ASN A 74 11.60 2.57 7.23
C ASN A 74 10.69 1.50 6.61
N ARG A 75 10.14 0.64 7.47
CA ARG A 75 9.30 -0.51 7.07
C ARG A 75 8.05 -0.55 7.92
N PHE A 76 6.92 -0.90 7.29
CA PHE A 76 5.63 -0.96 7.97
C PHE A 76 4.64 -1.78 7.16
N LEU A 77 3.58 -2.22 7.84
CA LEU A 77 2.40 -2.82 7.22
C LEU A 77 1.16 -2.20 7.86
N VAL A 78 0.29 -1.60 7.05
CA VAL A 78 -0.94 -0.94 7.52
C VAL A 78 -2.12 -1.54 6.78
N ILE A 79 -3.13 -1.99 7.54
CA ILE A 79 -4.42 -2.41 7.00
C ILE A 79 -5.44 -1.33 7.37
N PHE A 80 -6.06 -0.70 6.37
CA PHE A 80 -7.09 0.32 6.57
C PHE A 80 -8.42 -0.11 5.94
N VAL A 81 -9.40 -0.42 6.77
CA VAL A 81 -10.70 -0.96 6.35
C VAL A 81 -11.80 0.10 6.47
N GLU A 82 -12.67 0.21 5.46
CA GLU A 82 -13.81 1.14 5.45
C GLU A 82 -14.79 0.86 6.59
N ASP A 83 -14.97 -0.40 6.97
CA ASP A 83 -15.79 -0.77 8.12
C ASP A 83 -14.97 -1.63 9.10
N LEU A 84 -15.62 -2.55 9.79
CA LEU A 84 -15.00 -3.46 10.77
C LEU A 84 -14.65 -4.79 10.11
N ILE A 85 -13.56 -5.41 10.56
CA ILE A 85 -13.31 -6.83 10.26
C ILE A 85 -14.18 -7.68 11.19
N PRO A 86 -15.13 -8.49 10.68
CA PRO A 86 -15.92 -9.41 11.50
C PRO A 86 -15.07 -10.35 12.35
N GLY A 87 -15.55 -10.64 13.56
CA GLY A 87 -14.87 -11.57 14.47
C GLY A 87 -14.65 -12.97 13.88
N ALA A 88 -15.52 -13.41 12.96
CA ALA A 88 -15.39 -14.69 12.25
C ALA A 88 -14.08 -14.81 11.44
N PHE A 89 -13.51 -13.68 11.02
CA PHE A 89 -12.28 -13.63 10.23
C PHE A 89 -11.00 -13.56 11.07
N LYS A 90 -11.13 -13.48 12.41
CA LYS A 90 -9.97 -13.45 13.33
C LYS A 90 -9.05 -14.67 13.20
N LYS A 91 -9.53 -15.79 12.65
CA LYS A 91 -8.71 -16.99 12.40
C LYS A 91 -7.54 -16.70 11.44
N TYR A 92 -7.79 -15.86 10.43
CA TYR A 92 -6.89 -15.63 9.29
C TYR A 92 -6.28 -14.23 9.29
N ILE A 93 -6.98 -13.23 9.83
CA ILE A 93 -6.40 -11.94 10.22
C ILE A 93 -6.43 -11.87 11.73
N ARG A 94 -5.33 -12.24 12.39
CA ARG A 94 -5.27 -12.38 13.84
C ARG A 94 -5.03 -11.05 14.51
N PHE A 95 -6.09 -10.49 15.08
CA PHE A 95 -6.05 -9.34 15.99
C PHE A 95 -6.69 -9.70 17.34
N PHE A 96 -5.84 -9.78 18.36
CA PHE A 96 -6.22 -10.19 19.72
C PHE A 96 -6.55 -8.99 20.61
N ASP A 97 -7.23 -9.24 21.72
CA ASP A 97 -7.60 -8.18 22.65
C ASP A 97 -6.38 -7.56 23.37
N GLU A 98 -5.32 -8.34 23.56
CA GLU A 98 -4.01 -7.90 24.07
C GLU A 98 -3.32 -6.90 23.12
N ASN A 99 -3.69 -6.94 21.84
CA ASN A 99 -3.15 -6.11 20.78
C ASN A 99 -4.02 -4.87 20.52
N LYS A 100 -5.10 -4.68 21.27
CA LYS A 100 -5.92 -3.45 21.18
C LYS A 100 -5.11 -2.25 21.63
N VAL A 101 -5.33 -1.11 20.98
CA VAL A 101 -4.72 0.17 21.35
C VAL A 101 -5.47 0.75 22.56
N THR A 102 -5.14 0.23 23.73
CA THR A 102 -5.56 0.73 25.05
C THR A 102 -4.32 1.17 25.84
N LYS A 103 -4.53 1.97 26.88
CA LYS A 103 -3.42 2.41 27.75
C LYS A 103 -2.69 1.21 28.34
N GLU A 104 -3.45 0.23 28.84
CA GLU A 104 -2.94 -0.94 29.53
C GLU A 104 -2.07 -1.80 28.59
N ASN A 105 -2.54 -2.04 27.37
CA ASN A 105 -1.82 -2.88 26.40
C ASN A 105 -0.56 -2.18 25.88
N LEU A 106 -0.64 -0.88 25.61
CA LEU A 106 0.52 -0.09 25.16
C LEU A 106 1.61 -0.03 26.24
N MET A 107 1.24 0.12 27.52
CA MET A 107 2.21 0.12 28.62
C MET A 107 2.86 -1.24 28.85
N ARG A 108 2.21 -2.34 28.45
CA ARG A 108 2.78 -3.70 28.49
C ARG A 108 3.69 -4.00 27.30
N SER A 109 3.51 -3.29 26.18
CA SER A 109 4.34 -3.46 25.00
C SER A 109 5.71 -2.79 25.24
N GLU A 110 6.73 -3.60 25.52
CA GLU A 110 8.12 -3.12 25.65
C GLU A 110 8.65 -2.46 24.38
N THR A 111 8.00 -2.72 23.25
CA THR A 111 8.35 -2.23 21.91
C THR A 111 8.06 -0.74 21.72
N LEU A 112 7.16 -0.16 22.51
CA LEU A 112 6.66 1.21 22.28
C LEU A 112 7.07 2.15 23.41
N ARG A 113 8.14 2.93 23.18
CA ARG A 113 8.56 4.00 24.08
C ARG A 113 7.87 5.31 23.70
N PHE A 114 6.73 5.60 24.32
CA PHE A 114 6.06 6.88 24.12
C PHE A 114 6.77 8.00 24.87
N SER A 115 7.16 9.07 24.16
CA SER A 115 7.71 10.29 24.77
C SER A 115 6.64 11.15 25.44
N LYS A 116 5.36 10.96 25.08
CA LYS A 116 4.20 11.73 25.58
C LYS A 116 3.20 10.85 26.32
N GLN A 117 2.46 11.46 27.24
CA GLN A 117 1.42 10.78 28.02
C GLN A 117 0.28 10.29 27.11
N TYR A 118 0.00 8.98 27.13
CA TYR A 118 -1.14 8.43 26.39
C TYR A 118 -2.47 8.96 26.94
N TYR A 119 -3.31 9.46 26.04
CA TYR A 119 -4.72 9.75 26.31
C TYR A 119 -5.59 9.01 25.29
N ARG A 120 -6.78 8.56 25.72
CA ARG A 120 -7.63 7.60 24.99
C ARG A 120 -7.93 7.98 23.53
N ASN A 121 -8.02 9.29 23.25
CA ASN A 121 -8.41 9.79 21.94
C ASN A 121 -7.24 9.91 20.95
N ILE A 122 -5.99 9.70 21.38
CA ILE A 122 -4.81 9.88 20.52
C ILE A 122 -4.81 8.96 19.29
N LYS A 123 -5.47 7.80 19.40
CA LYS A 123 -5.56 6.78 18.35
C LYS A 123 -6.59 7.08 17.25
N LEU A 124 -7.33 8.18 17.36
CA LEU A 124 -8.38 8.58 16.42
C LEU A 124 -7.81 9.53 15.38
N PHE A 125 -8.22 9.40 14.12
CA PHE A 125 -7.76 10.30 13.04
C PHE A 125 -7.97 11.78 13.37
N GLU A 126 -9.11 12.12 13.99
CA GLU A 126 -9.46 13.49 14.37
C GLU A 126 -8.52 14.11 15.43
N SER A 127 -7.64 13.33 16.04
CA SER A 127 -6.70 13.82 17.04
C SER A 127 -5.55 14.58 16.40
N THR A 128 -5.24 15.77 16.91
CA THR A 128 -4.09 16.58 16.48
C THR A 128 -2.73 15.90 16.73
N HIS A 129 -2.69 14.84 17.54
CA HIS A 129 -1.48 14.04 17.78
C HIS A 129 -1.54 12.65 17.12
N PHE A 130 -2.51 12.42 16.23
CA PHE A 130 -2.65 11.13 15.55
C PHE A 130 -1.44 10.80 14.69
N SER A 131 -0.89 11.77 13.94
CA SER A 131 0.27 11.58 13.07
C SER A 131 1.51 11.11 13.85
N GLU A 132 1.84 11.79 14.95
CA GLU A 132 2.94 11.41 15.84
C GLU A 132 2.72 10.04 16.49
N PHE A 133 1.48 9.76 16.89
CA PHE A 133 1.11 8.47 17.43
C PHE A 133 1.25 7.35 16.38
N LEU A 134 0.72 7.56 15.18
CA LEU A 134 0.86 6.64 14.06
C LEU A 134 2.33 6.36 13.76
N LYS A 135 3.16 7.41 13.66
CA LYS A 135 4.61 7.29 13.45
C LYS A 135 5.29 6.42 14.50
N ALA A 136 4.94 6.57 15.77
CA ALA A 136 5.46 5.71 16.85
C ALA A 136 5.00 4.25 16.73
N MET A 137 3.84 4.00 16.10
CA MET A 137 3.26 2.67 15.92
C MET A 137 3.70 1.96 14.63
N LEU A 138 4.17 2.67 13.60
CA LEU A 138 4.58 2.07 12.32
C LEU A 138 5.72 1.04 12.42
N PRO A 139 6.72 1.19 13.31
CA PRO A 139 7.82 0.22 13.45
C PRO A 139 7.44 -1.13 14.07
N VAL A 140 6.21 -1.32 14.55
CA VAL A 140 5.82 -2.56 15.23
C VAL A 140 5.99 -3.79 14.33
N ASP A 141 6.19 -4.94 14.98
CA ASP A 141 6.17 -6.22 14.29
C ASP A 141 4.76 -6.49 13.73
N TYR A 142 4.70 -7.02 12.50
CA TYR A 142 3.48 -7.24 11.72
C TYR A 142 2.71 -5.96 11.34
N ALA A 143 1.38 -6.04 11.21
CA ALA A 143 0.54 -4.95 10.75
C ALA A 143 -0.06 -4.13 11.89
N ILE A 144 -0.33 -2.86 11.62
CA ILE A 144 -1.33 -2.10 12.37
C ILE A 144 -2.68 -2.14 11.65
N LEU A 145 -3.76 -2.14 12.41
CA LEU A 145 -5.13 -2.18 11.87
C LEU A 145 -5.89 -0.91 12.21
N ILE A 146 -6.24 -0.19 11.17
CA ILE A 146 -7.13 0.95 11.19
C ILE A 146 -8.50 0.52 10.68
N GLN A 147 -9.53 0.78 11.47
CA GLN A 147 -10.92 0.48 11.11
C GLN A 147 -11.87 1.45 11.80
N ARG A 148 -13.14 1.40 11.40
CA ARG A 148 -14.20 2.19 12.00
C ARG A 148 -14.30 1.90 13.51
N ASP A 149 -14.46 2.93 14.33
CA ASP A 149 -14.69 2.77 15.76
C ASP A 149 -16.13 2.28 16.01
N PRO A 150 -16.33 1.07 16.57
CA PRO A 150 -17.66 0.52 16.80
C PRO A 150 -18.41 1.24 17.93
N SER A 151 -17.71 1.99 18.80
CA SER A 151 -18.30 2.59 19.99
C SER A 151 -19.18 3.81 19.71
N VAL A 152 -18.99 4.47 18.55
CA VAL A 152 -19.77 5.65 18.15
C VAL A 152 -20.23 5.51 16.70
N LYS A 153 -21.22 4.63 16.47
CA LYS A 153 -21.76 4.35 15.12
C LYS A 153 -22.25 5.60 14.38
N ALA A 154 -22.77 6.59 15.12
CA ALA A 154 -23.32 7.82 14.55
C ALA A 154 -22.29 8.75 13.89
N ARG A 155 -20.99 8.62 14.20
CA ARG A 155 -19.97 9.59 13.76
C ARG A 155 -18.97 9.07 12.71
N ASN A 156 -19.12 7.86 12.16
CA ASN A 156 -18.19 7.30 11.14
C ASN A 156 -16.71 7.58 11.46
N ARG A 157 -16.31 7.40 12.72
CA ARG A 157 -14.96 7.70 13.20
C ARG A 157 -14.04 6.52 12.92
N TYR A 158 -12.78 6.80 12.63
CA TYR A 158 -11.76 5.78 12.41
C TYR A 158 -10.66 5.87 13.46
N SER A 159 -10.13 4.70 13.84
CA SER A 159 -9.08 4.61 14.84
C SER A 159 -8.05 3.55 14.49
N LEU A 160 -6.79 3.78 14.88
CA LEU A 160 -5.81 2.71 15.04
C LEU A 160 -6.31 1.81 16.17
N SER A 161 -6.90 0.69 15.78
CA SER A 161 -7.66 -0.18 16.68
C SER A 161 -6.79 -1.23 17.34
N HIS A 162 -5.87 -1.81 16.56
CA HIS A 162 -4.96 -2.87 16.99
C HIS A 162 -3.57 -2.66 16.38
N PHE A 163 -2.56 -3.12 17.10
CA PHE A 163 -1.19 -3.26 16.62
C PHE A 163 -0.82 -4.74 16.54
N HIS A 164 0.29 -5.11 15.90
CA HIS A 164 0.74 -6.50 15.85
C HIS A 164 -0.30 -7.50 15.27
N VAL A 165 -1.00 -7.08 14.22
CA VAL A 165 -1.99 -7.89 13.51
C VAL A 165 -1.29 -8.82 12.53
N ARG A 166 -1.52 -10.14 12.67
CA ARG A 166 -0.88 -11.17 11.85
C ARG A 166 -1.80 -11.66 10.74
N ILE A 167 -1.20 -12.02 9.61
CA ILE A 167 -1.91 -12.51 8.42
C ILE A 167 -1.52 -13.98 8.30
N ASP A 168 -2.43 -14.85 8.73
CA ASP A 168 -2.21 -16.31 8.85
C ASP A 168 -3.07 -17.09 7.83
N TRP A 169 -3.53 -16.42 6.76
CA TRP A 169 -4.15 -17.11 5.63
C TRP A 169 -3.05 -17.67 4.71
N PRO A 170 -3.09 -18.96 4.33
CA PRO A 170 -2.07 -19.53 3.45
C PRO A 170 -2.01 -18.83 2.09
N ILE A 171 -0.80 -18.68 1.55
CA ILE A 171 -0.60 -18.10 0.21
C ILE A 171 -1.26 -18.98 -0.86
N ALA A 172 -1.20 -20.30 -0.70
CA ALA A 172 -1.85 -21.25 -1.60
C ALA A 172 -3.38 -21.03 -1.63
N ASP A 173 -4.02 -20.87 -0.46
CA ASP A 173 -5.46 -20.59 -0.38
C ASP A 173 -5.81 -19.24 -1.03
N ALA A 174 -4.97 -18.22 -0.85
CA ALA A 174 -5.17 -16.91 -1.48
C ALA A 174 -5.02 -16.98 -3.01
N ALA A 175 -4.00 -17.70 -3.50
CA ALA A 175 -3.78 -17.92 -4.92
C ALA A 175 -4.93 -18.74 -5.54
N GLU A 176 -5.40 -19.79 -4.85
CA GLU A 176 -6.57 -20.57 -5.25
C GLU A 176 -7.81 -19.69 -5.37
N ASN A 177 -8.07 -18.85 -4.35
CA ASN A 177 -9.23 -17.98 -4.32
C ASN A 177 -9.25 -17.04 -5.53
N LEU A 178 -8.13 -16.38 -5.81
CA LEU A 178 -7.99 -15.52 -6.99
C LEU A 178 -8.12 -16.31 -8.29
N ALA A 179 -7.48 -17.48 -8.40
CA ALA A 179 -7.51 -18.29 -9.61
C ALA A 179 -8.92 -18.81 -9.93
N ARG A 180 -9.72 -19.12 -8.90
CA ARG A 180 -11.14 -19.44 -9.04
C ARG A 180 -11.96 -18.24 -9.48
N GLU A 181 -11.72 -17.06 -8.89
CA GLU A 181 -12.37 -15.80 -9.30
C GLU A 181 -12.13 -15.49 -10.78
N LEU A 182 -10.87 -15.66 -11.22
CA LEU A 182 -10.43 -15.41 -12.60
C LEU A 182 -10.72 -16.57 -13.57
N ARG A 183 -11.32 -17.66 -13.07
CA ARG A 183 -11.71 -18.86 -13.84
C ARG A 183 -10.54 -19.59 -14.49
N TYR A 184 -9.36 -19.57 -13.87
CA TYR A 184 -8.21 -20.41 -14.27
C TYR A 184 -8.26 -21.81 -13.69
N ILE A 185 -9.01 -21.98 -12.60
CA ILE A 185 -9.33 -23.26 -11.96
C ILE A 185 -10.80 -23.27 -11.55
N SER A 186 -11.35 -24.45 -11.32
CA SER A 186 -12.75 -24.68 -10.98
C SER A 186 -12.95 -24.89 -9.48
N LYS A 187 -12.13 -25.74 -8.86
CA LYS A 187 -12.31 -26.23 -7.50
C LYS A 187 -11.08 -26.05 -6.62
N ASP A 188 -9.97 -26.66 -7.01
CA ASP A 188 -8.77 -26.81 -6.17
C ASP A 188 -7.51 -26.36 -6.93
N LEU A 189 -6.56 -25.75 -6.22
CA LEU A 189 -5.33 -25.24 -6.81
C LEU A 189 -4.54 -26.31 -7.58
N TYR A 190 -4.55 -27.55 -7.08
CA TYR A 190 -3.80 -28.67 -7.64
C TYR A 190 -4.60 -29.52 -8.62
N GLU A 191 -5.81 -29.08 -9.02
CA GLU A 191 -6.68 -29.85 -9.92
C GLU A 191 -6.06 -30.12 -11.31
N LYS A 192 -5.05 -29.34 -11.70
CA LYS A 192 -4.27 -29.48 -12.94
C LYS A 192 -2.81 -29.90 -12.72
N GLY A 193 -2.47 -30.37 -11.51
CA GLY A 193 -1.11 -30.79 -11.13
C GLY A 193 -0.26 -29.69 -10.46
N GLU A 194 0.88 -30.10 -9.91
CA GLU A 194 1.78 -29.24 -9.11
C GLU A 194 2.40 -28.10 -9.93
N ASP A 195 2.85 -28.37 -11.15
CA ASP A 195 3.45 -27.35 -12.03
C ASP A 195 2.47 -26.21 -12.32
N TYR A 196 1.20 -26.54 -12.56
CA TYR A 196 0.17 -25.54 -12.80
C TYR A 196 -0.12 -24.71 -11.53
N ALA A 197 -0.16 -25.37 -10.37
CA ALA A 197 -0.33 -24.71 -9.08
C ALA A 197 0.81 -23.70 -8.80
N GLU A 198 2.04 -24.06 -9.12
CA GLU A 198 3.21 -23.18 -8.98
C GLU A 198 3.10 -21.95 -9.89
N GLU A 199 2.70 -22.13 -11.16
CA GLU A 199 2.49 -21.02 -12.10
C GLU A 199 1.33 -20.11 -11.68
N VAL A 200 0.26 -20.67 -11.13
CA VAL A 200 -0.84 -19.87 -10.54
C VAL A 200 -0.33 -19.03 -9.36
N GLN A 201 0.50 -19.59 -8.49
CA GLN A 201 1.10 -18.82 -7.39
C GLN A 201 2.01 -17.71 -7.92
N LYS A 202 2.88 -17.97 -8.92
CA LYS A 202 3.68 -16.91 -9.56
C LYS A 202 2.82 -15.77 -10.09
N LYS A 203 1.68 -16.12 -10.69
CA LYS A 203 0.71 -15.14 -11.20
C LYS A 203 -0.05 -14.40 -10.11
N PHE A 204 -0.28 -15.02 -8.95
CA PHE A 204 -0.79 -14.34 -7.77
C PHE A 204 0.16 -13.23 -7.31
N PHE A 205 1.47 -13.47 -7.26
CA PHE A 205 2.45 -12.41 -6.97
C PHE A 205 2.48 -11.32 -8.06
N GLU A 206 2.47 -11.70 -9.35
CA GLU A 206 2.39 -10.75 -10.47
C GLU A 206 1.12 -9.89 -10.37
N TYR A 207 -0.01 -10.48 -9.93
CA TYR A 207 -1.23 -9.74 -9.64
C TYR A 207 -0.92 -8.63 -8.62
N PHE A 208 -0.18 -8.84 -7.55
CA PHE A 208 0.08 -7.74 -6.62
C PHE A 208 1.29 -6.86 -6.97
N GLY A 209 1.87 -7.02 -8.16
CA GLY A 209 3.05 -6.24 -8.58
C GLY A 209 4.31 -6.62 -7.80
N LEU A 210 4.37 -7.87 -7.36
CA LEU A 210 5.44 -8.42 -6.54
C LEU A 210 6.15 -9.55 -7.30
N PRO A 211 7.47 -9.72 -7.13
CA PRO A 211 8.15 -10.94 -7.54
C PRO A 211 7.78 -12.10 -6.60
N LEU A 212 7.88 -13.35 -7.06
CA LEU A 212 7.65 -14.55 -6.23
C LEU A 212 8.56 -14.59 -4.98
N THR A 213 9.76 -14.01 -5.09
CA THR A 213 10.72 -13.91 -3.98
C THR A 213 10.34 -12.84 -2.95
N ALA A 214 9.16 -12.21 -3.05
CA ALA A 214 8.78 -11.18 -2.11
C ALA A 214 8.66 -11.73 -0.68
N GLY A 215 9.48 -11.18 0.21
CA GLY A 215 9.50 -11.59 1.62
C GLY A 215 8.51 -10.84 2.52
N GLY A 216 8.21 -11.45 3.66
CA GLY A 216 7.66 -10.80 4.86
C GLY A 216 6.41 -9.95 4.63
N ARG A 217 6.54 -8.62 4.84
CA ARG A 217 5.42 -7.66 4.85
C ARG A 217 4.72 -7.52 3.49
N ARG A 218 5.42 -7.68 2.37
CA ARG A 218 4.83 -7.57 1.01
C ARG A 218 3.91 -8.77 0.72
N THR A 219 4.35 -9.96 1.08
CA THR A 219 3.57 -11.19 1.00
C THR A 219 2.35 -11.15 1.94
N ALA A 220 2.54 -10.70 3.18
CA ALA A 220 1.43 -10.47 4.09
C ALA A 220 0.41 -9.45 3.54
N ALA A 221 0.86 -8.40 2.85
CA ALA A 221 -0.01 -7.39 2.26
C ALA A 221 -0.90 -7.96 1.16
N MET A 222 -0.34 -8.71 0.20
CA MET A 222 -1.14 -9.29 -0.89
C MET A 222 -2.16 -10.32 -0.38
N VAL A 223 -1.75 -11.17 0.58
CA VAL A 223 -2.63 -12.16 1.21
C VAL A 223 -3.74 -11.47 1.99
N ALA A 224 -3.42 -10.40 2.74
CA ALA A 224 -4.43 -9.63 3.46
C ALA A 224 -5.47 -9.02 2.51
N VAL A 225 -5.04 -8.43 1.40
CA VAL A 225 -5.96 -7.84 0.42
C VAL A 225 -6.87 -8.89 -0.17
N GLU A 226 -6.32 -10.02 -0.62
CA GLU A 226 -7.13 -11.09 -1.20
C GLU A 226 -8.14 -11.62 -0.19
N PHE A 227 -7.73 -11.81 1.07
CA PHE A 227 -8.63 -12.24 2.12
C PHE A 227 -9.74 -11.22 2.38
N LEU A 228 -9.40 -9.93 2.45
CA LEU A 228 -10.33 -8.85 2.77
C LEU A 228 -11.40 -8.63 1.69
N LYS A 229 -11.22 -9.15 0.47
CA LYS A 229 -12.28 -9.17 -0.56
C LYS A 229 -13.55 -9.88 -0.10
N GLN A 230 -13.46 -10.77 0.90
CA GLN A 230 -14.62 -11.45 1.49
C GLN A 230 -15.50 -10.52 2.33
N ILE A 231 -15.04 -9.29 2.61
CA ILE A 231 -15.80 -8.28 3.35
C ILE A 231 -16.44 -7.32 2.33
N PRO A 232 -17.76 -7.03 2.42
CA PRO A 232 -18.47 -6.21 1.43
C PRO A 232 -18.20 -4.70 1.59
N CYS A 233 -16.94 -4.31 1.79
CA CYS A 233 -16.49 -2.92 1.91
C CYS A 233 -15.13 -2.73 1.24
N ILE A 234 -14.73 -1.49 0.98
CA ILE A 234 -13.38 -1.23 0.44
C ILE A 234 -12.33 -1.29 1.56
N CYS A 235 -11.12 -1.69 1.19
CA CYS A 235 -9.96 -1.68 2.07
C CYS A 235 -8.73 -1.23 1.31
N THR A 236 -7.74 -0.74 2.04
CA THR A 236 -6.45 -0.34 1.50
C THR A 236 -5.38 -0.91 2.39
N VAL A 237 -4.42 -1.61 1.79
CA VAL A 237 -3.27 -2.17 2.49
C VAL A 237 -2.01 -1.49 1.99
N TYR A 238 -1.18 -1.04 2.94
CA TYR A 238 0.09 -0.38 2.66
C TYR A 238 1.24 -1.23 3.15
N ALA A 239 2.27 -1.39 2.31
CA ALA A 239 3.51 -2.05 2.70
C ALA A 239 4.70 -1.15 2.36
N GLY A 240 5.39 -0.65 3.38
CA GLY A 240 6.71 -0.05 3.25
C GLY A 240 7.77 -1.14 3.33
N SER A 241 8.62 -1.25 2.31
CA SER A 241 9.62 -2.31 2.21
C SER A 241 11.01 -1.73 1.99
N SER A 242 11.93 -2.11 2.88
CA SER A 242 13.35 -1.77 2.77
C SER A 242 13.97 -2.38 1.52
N GLU A 243 13.70 -3.66 1.21
CA GLU A 243 14.25 -4.34 0.04
C GLU A 243 13.88 -3.67 -1.29
N SER A 244 12.61 -3.29 -1.45
CA SER A 244 12.14 -2.62 -2.67
C SER A 244 12.38 -1.11 -2.68
N ARG A 245 12.78 -0.52 -1.55
CA ARG A 245 12.88 0.94 -1.31
C ARG A 245 11.62 1.70 -1.73
N ALA A 246 10.48 1.09 -1.46
CA ALA A 246 9.20 1.52 -2.00
C ALA A 246 8.08 1.34 -0.97
N ILE A 247 7.02 2.12 -1.18
CA ILE A 247 5.73 1.90 -0.55
C ILE A 247 4.78 1.32 -1.61
N TYR A 248 4.10 0.24 -1.25
CA TYR A 248 3.01 -0.32 -2.03
C TYR A 248 1.70 0.10 -1.40
N ARG A 249 0.78 0.64 -2.19
CA ARG A 249 -0.63 0.81 -1.83
C ARG A 249 -1.46 -0.12 -2.69
N ILE A 250 -2.20 -1.01 -2.05
CA ILE A 250 -3.10 -1.96 -2.71
C ILE A 250 -4.53 -1.64 -2.27
N SER A 251 -5.39 -1.30 -3.21
CA SER A 251 -6.77 -0.85 -2.95
C SER A 251 -7.75 -1.39 -3.99
N GLU A 252 -9.03 -1.00 -3.90
CA GLU A 252 -10.06 -1.29 -4.90
C GLU A 252 -9.71 -0.77 -6.31
N ARG A 253 -8.82 0.22 -6.41
CA ARG A 253 -8.38 0.83 -7.67
C ARG A 253 -7.19 0.11 -8.31
N GLY A 254 -6.60 -0.87 -7.62
CA GLY A 254 -5.41 -1.60 -8.07
C GLY A 254 -4.20 -1.34 -7.17
N VAL A 255 -3.02 -1.47 -7.77
CA VAL A 255 -1.72 -1.35 -7.08
C VAL A 255 -1.06 -0.06 -7.52
N SER A 256 -0.55 0.70 -6.54
CA SER A 256 0.35 1.83 -6.76
C SER A 256 1.66 1.58 -6.01
N LYS A 257 2.78 1.89 -6.66
CA LYS A 257 4.12 1.84 -6.07
C LYS A 257 4.68 3.25 -6.02
N TYR A 258 5.18 3.64 -4.86
CA TYR A 258 5.80 4.94 -4.60
C TYR A 258 7.27 4.75 -4.28
N ILE A 259 8.13 5.54 -4.92
CA ILE A 259 9.58 5.52 -4.72
C ILE A 259 10.12 6.94 -4.64
N LEU A 260 11.35 7.07 -4.14
CA LEU A 260 12.16 8.25 -4.44
C LEU A 260 12.91 8.03 -5.74
N MET A 261 12.98 9.07 -6.56
CA MET A 261 13.79 9.10 -7.76
C MET A 261 14.51 10.43 -7.89
N LYS A 262 15.63 10.41 -8.61
CA LYS A 262 16.33 11.61 -9.02
C LYS A 262 15.77 12.13 -10.35
N LEU A 263 15.60 13.44 -10.46
CA LEU A 263 15.32 14.15 -11.69
C LEU A 263 16.57 14.90 -12.14
N SER A 264 16.95 14.66 -13.38
CA SER A 264 18.05 15.39 -14.03
C SER A 264 17.66 16.84 -14.30
N ASN A 265 18.65 17.72 -14.50
CA ASN A 265 18.38 19.11 -14.88
C ASN A 265 17.58 19.22 -16.19
N THR A 266 17.83 18.32 -17.15
CA THR A 266 17.07 18.30 -18.41
C THR A 266 15.61 17.90 -18.20
N ASP A 267 15.33 16.99 -17.25
CA ASP A 267 13.96 16.66 -16.85
C ASP A 267 13.27 17.86 -16.18
N ILE A 268 13.99 18.55 -15.30
CA ILE A 268 13.48 19.73 -14.56
C ILE A 268 13.10 20.84 -15.54
N GLU A 269 13.97 21.17 -16.50
CA GLU A 269 13.72 22.14 -17.55
C GLU A 269 12.50 21.74 -18.39
N ARG A 270 12.46 20.49 -18.87
CA ARG A 270 11.34 19.97 -19.67
C ARG A 270 9.99 20.05 -18.95
N ILE A 271 9.96 19.68 -17.67
CA ILE A 271 8.73 19.76 -16.85
C ILE A 271 8.33 21.22 -16.65
N SER A 272 9.29 22.09 -16.35
CA SER A 272 9.05 23.53 -16.15
C SER A 272 8.47 24.18 -17.40
N ASP A 273 9.02 23.89 -18.57
CA ASP A 273 8.53 24.38 -19.86
C ASP A 273 7.11 23.88 -20.17
N THR A 274 6.87 22.58 -19.95
CA THR A 274 5.56 21.94 -20.21
C THR A 274 4.45 22.58 -19.37
N HIS A 275 4.74 22.94 -18.13
CA HIS A 275 3.77 23.52 -17.19
C HIS A 275 3.84 25.06 -17.12
N GLN A 276 4.71 25.70 -17.90
CA GLN A 276 4.97 27.15 -17.86
C GLN A 276 5.30 27.66 -16.45
N TRP A 277 6.13 26.90 -15.73
CA TRP A 277 6.55 27.21 -14.37
C TRP A 277 7.99 27.68 -14.32
N GLN A 278 8.30 28.51 -13.33
CA GLN A 278 9.69 28.74 -12.93
C GLN A 278 10.21 27.48 -12.23
N ALA A 279 11.48 27.11 -12.46
CA ALA A 279 12.11 25.94 -11.84
C ALA A 279 11.97 25.93 -10.30
N ASP A 280 12.02 27.10 -9.66
CA ASP A 280 11.79 27.27 -8.21
C ASP A 280 10.42 26.79 -7.74
N THR A 281 9.40 26.83 -8.61
CA THR A 281 8.06 26.31 -8.31
C THR A 281 8.09 24.80 -8.19
N LEU A 282 8.85 24.11 -9.06
CA LEU A 282 9.02 22.67 -8.99
C LEU A 282 9.78 22.30 -7.71
N LYS A 283 10.89 22.99 -7.44
CA LYS A 283 11.72 22.78 -6.24
C LYS A 283 10.94 22.98 -4.94
N LYS A 284 10.15 24.05 -4.84
CA LYS A 284 9.35 24.34 -3.65
C LYS A 284 8.32 23.26 -3.34
N ASN A 285 7.64 22.72 -4.37
CA ASN A 285 6.42 21.92 -4.19
C ASN A 285 6.62 20.41 -4.38
N TYR A 286 7.65 19.98 -5.13
CA TYR A 286 7.83 18.57 -5.50
C TYR A 286 9.14 17.97 -5.00
N PHE A 287 10.17 18.78 -4.73
CA PHE A 287 11.44 18.25 -4.27
C PHE A 287 11.36 17.95 -2.77
N VAL A 288 11.65 16.69 -2.42
CA VAL A 288 11.86 16.29 -1.02
C VAL A 288 13.27 16.62 -0.55
N ALA A 289 14.23 16.64 -1.48
CA ALA A 289 15.63 17.00 -1.26
C ALA A 289 16.28 17.36 -2.60
N GLU A 290 17.54 17.80 -2.55
CA GLU A 290 18.38 18.09 -3.71
C GLU A 290 19.76 17.49 -3.44
N GLN A 291 20.34 16.84 -4.45
CA GLN A 291 21.65 16.20 -4.34
C GLN A 291 22.36 16.24 -5.69
N ASP A 292 23.60 16.73 -5.72
CA ASP A 292 24.44 16.76 -6.94
C ASP A 292 23.75 17.49 -8.12
N ASP A 293 23.09 18.62 -7.84
CA ASP A 293 22.25 19.38 -8.79
C ASP A 293 21.06 18.59 -9.37
N GLU A 294 20.70 17.46 -8.79
CA GLU A 294 19.51 16.69 -9.14
C GLU A 294 18.40 16.86 -8.09
N GLY A 295 17.16 16.99 -8.56
CA GLY A 295 15.99 17.06 -7.70
C GLY A 295 15.56 15.68 -7.24
N ILE A 296 15.39 15.45 -5.94
CA ILE A 296 14.84 14.20 -5.43
C ILE A 296 13.34 14.38 -5.23
N VAL A 297 12.56 13.52 -5.87
CA VAL A 297 11.09 13.61 -5.89
C VAL A 297 10.44 12.28 -5.54
N ILE A 298 9.17 12.34 -5.16
CA ILE A 298 8.34 11.14 -5.00
C ILE A 298 7.73 10.81 -6.36
N PHE A 299 7.99 9.61 -6.85
CA PHE A 299 7.42 9.10 -8.08
C PHE A 299 6.41 7.98 -7.79
N GLN A 300 5.26 8.06 -8.43
CA GLN A 300 4.18 7.08 -8.36
C GLN A 300 4.03 6.36 -9.70
N ALA A 301 4.08 5.03 -9.65
CA ALA A 301 3.61 4.16 -10.73
C ALA A 301 2.29 3.51 -10.33
N THR A 302 1.28 3.59 -11.19
CA THR A 302 -0.01 2.91 -10.98
C THR A 302 -0.19 1.80 -12.00
N TYR A 303 -0.59 0.63 -11.51
CA TYR A 303 -0.74 -0.60 -12.29
C TYR A 303 -2.20 -1.00 -12.39
N HIS A 304 -2.64 -1.35 -13.60
CA HIS A 304 -3.94 -1.94 -13.83
C HIS A 304 -3.85 -3.37 -14.31
N ARG A 305 -4.92 -4.11 -14.03
CA ARG A 305 -5.18 -5.46 -14.50
C ARG A 305 -5.36 -5.47 -16.02
N THR A 306 -4.65 -6.35 -16.70
CA THR A 306 -4.96 -6.72 -18.09
C THR A 306 -6.23 -7.57 -18.15
N SER A 307 -6.71 -7.90 -19.35
CA SER A 307 -7.85 -8.80 -19.56
C SER A 307 -7.63 -10.20 -18.95
N HIS A 308 -6.38 -10.67 -18.91
CA HIS A 308 -6.01 -11.96 -18.34
C HIS A 308 -6.13 -11.98 -16.81
N ALA A 309 -6.01 -10.82 -16.15
CA ALA A 309 -6.16 -10.68 -14.70
C ALA A 309 -7.53 -10.13 -14.27
N ARG A 310 -8.57 -10.34 -15.09
CA ARG A 310 -9.97 -9.99 -14.80
C ARG A 310 -10.88 -11.19 -15.06
N PRO A 311 -12.01 -11.32 -14.35
CA PRO A 311 -12.98 -12.38 -14.64
C PRO A 311 -13.44 -12.36 -16.10
N PRO A 312 -13.67 -13.53 -16.73
CA PRO A 312 -14.11 -13.58 -18.13
C PRO A 312 -15.52 -13.07 -18.31
N GLU A 313 -15.71 -12.33 -19.39
CA GLU A 313 -17.03 -11.85 -19.81
C GLU A 313 -17.98 -13.02 -20.11
N ASP A 314 -17.46 -14.12 -20.67
CA ASP A 314 -18.23 -15.32 -20.97
C ASP A 314 -18.36 -16.29 -19.78
N GLY A 315 -17.70 -16.01 -18.65
CA GLY A 315 -17.69 -16.84 -17.44
C GLY A 315 -17.03 -18.22 -17.59
N LYS A 316 -16.42 -18.53 -18.74
CA LYS A 316 -15.82 -19.84 -19.01
C LYS A 316 -14.50 -20.01 -18.27
N LEU A 317 -14.13 -21.27 -18.06
CA LEU A 317 -12.78 -21.60 -17.60
C LEU A 317 -11.77 -21.25 -18.69
N ARG A 318 -10.59 -20.78 -18.28
CA ARG A 318 -9.47 -20.43 -19.15
C ARG A 318 -8.26 -21.29 -18.82
N GLU A 319 -7.42 -21.48 -19.82
CA GLU A 319 -6.07 -22.01 -19.59
C GLU A 319 -5.08 -20.90 -19.26
N LEU A 320 -4.19 -21.18 -18.32
CA LEU A 320 -3.15 -20.25 -17.93
C LEU A 320 -2.06 -20.22 -18.99
N ASN A 321 -1.76 -19.02 -19.49
CA ASN A 321 -0.56 -18.76 -20.29
C ASN A 321 0.37 -17.85 -19.47
N THR A 322 1.54 -18.38 -19.14
CA THR A 322 2.55 -17.72 -18.29
C THR A 322 3.18 -16.50 -18.97
N GLU A 323 3.16 -16.43 -20.30
CA GLU A 323 3.69 -15.30 -21.06
C GLU A 323 2.80 -14.06 -20.93
N TYR A 324 1.50 -14.21 -20.71
CA TYR A 324 0.59 -13.06 -20.62
C TYR A 324 0.78 -12.25 -19.34
N PHE A 325 1.01 -10.96 -19.50
CA PHE A 325 1.11 -10.03 -18.37
C PHE A 325 -0.25 -9.90 -17.69
N TRP A 326 -0.26 -9.98 -16.36
CA TRP A 326 -1.44 -9.77 -15.52
C TRP A 326 -1.57 -8.31 -15.07
N MET A 327 -0.52 -7.53 -15.27
CA MET A 327 -0.52 -6.08 -15.02
C MET A 327 0.20 -5.30 -16.11
N THR A 328 -0.19 -4.04 -16.24
CA THR A 328 0.51 -3.04 -17.04
C THR A 328 0.57 -1.72 -16.27
N VAL A 329 1.61 -0.92 -16.53
CA VAL A 329 1.67 0.46 -16.01
C VAL A 329 0.70 1.31 -16.79
N THR A 330 -0.09 2.13 -16.08
CA THR A 330 -1.15 2.95 -16.68
C THR A 330 -1.05 4.43 -16.35
N ASN A 331 -0.53 4.75 -15.18
CA ASN A 331 -0.20 6.13 -14.84
C ASN A 331 1.19 6.18 -14.21
N GLN A 332 1.89 7.28 -14.50
CA GLN A 332 3.20 7.58 -13.99
C GLN A 332 3.23 9.07 -13.68
N SER A 333 3.53 9.42 -12.43
CA SER A 333 3.49 10.81 -12.01
C SER A 333 4.48 11.12 -10.91
N ILE A 334 4.99 12.35 -10.94
CA ILE A 334 5.70 12.96 -9.82
C ILE A 334 4.66 13.55 -8.87
N LEU A 335 4.73 13.19 -7.60
CA LEU A 335 3.81 13.68 -6.58
C LEU A 335 4.35 14.96 -5.92
N PRO A 336 3.47 15.89 -5.52
CA PRO A 336 3.84 16.92 -4.57
C PRO A 336 4.47 16.28 -3.33
N LYS A 337 5.42 16.97 -2.71
CA LYS A 337 6.00 16.49 -1.45
C LYS A 337 4.95 16.57 -0.34
N PRO A 338 5.06 15.75 0.73
CA PRO A 338 4.07 15.71 1.77
C PRO A 338 3.81 17.10 2.40
N GLY A 339 2.53 17.41 2.64
CA GLY A 339 2.06 18.68 3.19
C GLY A 339 1.71 19.75 2.15
N ILE A 340 1.96 19.52 0.86
CA ILE A 340 1.52 20.40 -0.22
C ILE A 340 0.12 19.96 -0.68
N TRP A 341 -0.89 20.78 -0.40
CA TRP A 341 -2.30 20.44 -0.64
C TRP A 341 -2.91 21.12 -1.88
N ASP A 342 -2.28 22.16 -2.41
CA ASP A 342 -2.79 22.98 -3.52
C ASP A 342 -2.21 22.61 -4.89
N LYS A 343 -1.41 21.53 -4.97
CA LYS A 343 -0.76 21.06 -6.21
C LYS A 343 -1.25 19.67 -6.58
N SER A 344 -1.34 19.42 -7.88
CA SER A 344 -1.73 18.11 -8.44
C SER A 344 -0.49 17.31 -8.83
N PRO A 345 -0.56 15.97 -8.87
CA PRO A 345 0.47 15.13 -9.47
C PRO A 345 0.82 15.55 -10.91
N LEU A 346 2.11 15.53 -11.25
CA LEU A 346 2.60 15.85 -12.60
C LEU A 346 2.78 14.56 -13.40
N PRO A 347 2.11 14.38 -14.55
CA PRO A 347 2.37 13.24 -15.42
C PRO A 347 3.84 13.18 -15.85
N TYR A 348 4.49 12.04 -15.68
CA TYR A 348 5.91 11.87 -16.01
C TYR A 348 6.19 10.44 -16.49
N SER A 349 6.45 10.27 -17.77
CA SER A 349 6.74 8.97 -18.38
C SER A 349 8.21 8.59 -18.20
N PHE A 350 8.46 7.46 -17.53
CA PHE A 350 9.81 6.99 -17.20
C PHE A 350 10.03 5.50 -17.50
N ILE A 351 9.05 4.63 -17.21
CA ILE A 351 9.25 3.17 -17.12
C ILE A 351 9.43 2.50 -18.49
N TYR A 352 8.77 3.01 -19.54
CA TYR A 352 8.79 2.43 -20.89
C TYR A 352 9.53 3.28 -21.93
N THR A 353 10.10 4.41 -21.51
CA THR A 353 10.93 5.32 -22.32
C THR A 353 12.39 5.03 -22.04
#